data_AF-A0A1S5RQP2-F1
#
_entry.id   AF-A0A1S5RQP2-F1
#
_cell.length_a   1.000
_cell.length_b   1.000
_cell.length_c   1.000
_cell.angle_alpha   90.00
_cell.angle_beta   90.00
_cell.angle_gamma   90.00
#
_symmetry.space_group_name_H-M   'P 1'
#
loop_
_entity.id
_entity.type
_entity.pdbx_description
1 polymer ?
#
loop_
_entity_poly.entity_id
_entity_poly.type
_entity_poly.pdbx_seq_one_letter_code
_entity_poly.pdbx_strand_id
1 'polypeptide(L)'
;YITHRRMFSLLLLILGVSGVCSDSHTLRYYYTAVSGKGSGLPEFSIVGYLDDQQITHYNSDSHLQRPVAPWMNNEGAEYWER
;
A
#
# COMPACT_ATOMS: atom_id res chain seq x y z
N TYR A 1 45.58 -21.40 -22.55
CA TYR A 1 44.24 -22.02 -22.59
C TYR A 1 43.58 -22.27 -21.23
N ILE A 2 44.31 -22.38 -20.11
CA ILE A 2 43.72 -22.73 -18.78
C ILE A 2 43.16 -21.50 -18.00
N THR A 3 43.72 -20.30 -18.21
CA THR A 3 43.37 -19.09 -17.45
C THR A 3 42.00 -18.51 -17.82
N HIS A 4 41.64 -18.52 -19.10
CA HIS A 4 40.38 -17.97 -19.60
C HIS A 4 39.15 -18.72 -19.07
N ARG A 5 39.27 -20.05 -18.92
CA ARG A 5 38.18 -20.92 -18.46
C ARG A 5 37.81 -20.69 -17.00
N ARG A 6 38.79 -20.32 -16.17
CA ARG A 6 38.59 -19.97 -14.75
C ARG A 6 37.97 -18.58 -14.57
N MET A 7 38.39 -17.62 -15.38
CA MET A 7 37.87 -16.25 -15.34
C MET A 7 36.40 -16.20 -15.79
N PHE A 8 36.04 -16.99 -16.80
CA PHE A 8 34.66 -17.13 -17.28
C PHE A 8 33.73 -17.81 -16.26
N SER A 9 34.23 -18.84 -15.55
CA SER A 9 33.47 -19.48 -14.45
C SER A 9 33.22 -18.53 -13.29
N LEU A 10 34.19 -17.71 -12.91
CA LEU A 10 34.00 -16.70 -11.86
C LEU A 10 32.99 -15.63 -12.32
N LEU A 11 33.07 -15.18 -13.57
CA LEU A 11 32.12 -14.23 -14.14
C LEU A 11 30.66 -14.77 -14.12
N LEU A 12 30.45 -16.03 -14.51
CA LEU A 12 29.14 -16.68 -14.47
C LEU A 12 28.61 -16.85 -13.03
N LEU A 13 29.48 -17.08 -12.05
CA LEU A 13 29.09 -17.17 -10.64
C LEU A 13 28.59 -15.82 -10.09
N ILE A 14 29.19 -14.72 -10.53
CA ILE A 14 28.82 -13.35 -10.12
C ILE A 14 27.51 -12.91 -10.81
N LEU A 15 27.34 -13.24 -12.10
CA LEU A 15 26.10 -12.94 -12.85
C LEU A 15 24.93 -13.87 -12.51
N GLY A 16 25.18 -15.07 -12.00
CA GLY A 16 24.14 -16.05 -11.69
C GLY A 16 23.28 -15.73 -10.46
N VAL A 17 23.64 -14.71 -9.68
CA VAL A 17 22.97 -14.32 -8.42
C VAL A 17 22.35 -12.92 -8.52
N SER A 18 21.61 -12.67 -9.59
CA SER A 18 20.67 -11.54 -9.63
C SER A 18 19.24 -12.08 -9.71
N GLY A 19 18.80 -12.72 -8.63
CA GLY A 19 17.37 -12.94 -8.41
C GLY A 19 16.71 -11.59 -8.20
N VAL A 20 15.95 -11.11 -9.18
CA VAL A 20 15.15 -9.90 -9.03
C VAL A 20 13.92 -10.28 -8.20
N CYS A 21 13.97 -10.05 -6.89
CA CYS A 21 12.77 -10.08 -6.07
C CYS A 21 11.91 -8.88 -6.46
N SER A 22 10.82 -9.11 -7.17
CA SER A 22 9.77 -8.10 -7.32
C SER A 22 8.88 -8.17 -6.09
N ASP A 23 8.93 -7.15 -5.25
CA ASP A 23 7.92 -6.99 -4.19
C ASP A 23 6.60 -6.59 -4.84
N SER A 24 5.47 -7.10 -4.31
CA SER A 24 4.14 -6.82 -4.84
C SER A 24 3.37 -5.99 -3.82
N HIS A 25 2.81 -4.87 -4.26
CA HIS A 25 2.00 -4.01 -3.41
C HIS A 25 0.50 -4.26 -3.63
N THR A 26 -0.29 -4.19 -2.57
CA THR A 26 -1.75 -4.42 -2.60
C THR A 26 -2.50 -3.23 -2.01
N LEU A 27 -3.50 -2.72 -2.74
CA LEU A 27 -4.44 -1.72 -2.22
C LEU A 27 -5.78 -2.38 -1.88
N ARG A 28 -6.26 -2.21 -0.65
CA ARG A 28 -7.52 -2.79 -0.16
C ARG A 28 -8.43 -1.71 0.40
N TYR A 29 -9.73 -1.81 0.10
CA TYR A 29 -10.78 -0.98 0.70
C TYR A 29 -11.78 -1.86 1.42
N TYR A 30 -12.04 -1.53 2.68
CA TYR A 30 -13.06 -2.17 3.50
C TYR A 30 -14.24 -1.22 3.66
N TYR A 31 -15.41 -1.66 3.21
CA TYR A 31 -16.65 -0.92 3.28
C TYR A 31 -17.52 -1.52 4.38
N THR A 32 -17.92 -0.70 5.34
CA THR A 32 -18.79 -1.13 6.43
C THR A 32 -20.06 -0.30 6.39
N ALA A 33 -21.21 -0.96 6.37
CA ALA A 33 -22.52 -0.34 6.46
C ALA A 33 -23.28 -0.94 7.65
N VAL A 34 -23.86 -0.08 8.49
CA VAL A 34 -24.61 -0.46 9.68
C VAL A 34 -26.06 0.01 9.51
N SER A 35 -27.03 -0.87 9.74
CA SER A 35 -28.46 -0.57 9.55
C SER A 35 -29.12 0.14 10.73
N GLY A 36 -28.55 0.05 11.93
CA GLY A 36 -29.16 0.54 13.17
C GLY A 36 -28.57 1.86 13.66
N LYS A 37 -29.41 2.90 13.74
CA LYS A 37 -29.11 4.12 14.49
C LYS A 37 -29.07 3.79 15.99
N GLY A 38 -27.89 3.84 16.62
CA GLY A 38 -27.74 3.62 18.06
C GLY A 38 -26.52 2.79 18.50
N SER A 39 -25.71 2.30 17.57
CA SER A 39 -24.47 1.56 17.89
C SER A 39 -23.32 2.45 18.36
N GLY A 40 -23.43 3.78 18.22
CA GLY A 40 -22.31 4.71 18.39
C GLY A 40 -21.27 4.62 17.26
N LEU A 41 -21.55 3.85 16.21
CA LEU A 41 -20.72 3.76 15.00
C LEU A 41 -21.36 4.56 13.86
N PRO A 42 -20.56 5.03 12.89
CA PRO A 42 -21.08 5.60 11.67
C PRO A 42 -21.95 4.60 10.91
N GLU A 43 -23.04 5.08 10.29
CA GLU A 43 -23.88 4.27 9.41
C GLU A 43 -23.09 3.70 8.23
N PHE A 44 -22.08 4.43 7.76
CA PHE A 44 -21.18 3.98 6.70
C PHE A 44 -19.74 4.44 6.94
N SER A 45 -18.78 3.57 6.64
CA SER A 45 -17.36 3.90 6.69
C SER A 45 -16.56 3.16 5.62
N ILE A 46 -15.45 3.77 5.20
CA ILE A 46 -14.50 3.19 4.26
C ILE A 46 -13.10 3.28 4.86
N VAL A 47 -12.37 2.17 4.85
CA VAL A 47 -10.98 2.12 5.29
C VAL A 47 -10.09 1.64 4.15
N GLY A 48 -9.11 2.47 3.76
CA GLY A 48 -8.13 2.11 2.73
C GLY A 48 -6.80 1.69 3.34
N TYR A 49 -6.25 0.59 2.83
CA TYR A 49 -4.96 0.03 3.19
C TYR A 49 -4.06 -0.09 1.97
N LEU A 50 -2.81 0.35 2.10
CA LEU A 50 -1.72 -0.01 1.20
C LEU A 50 -0.85 -1.03 1.92
N ASP A 51 -0.77 -2.23 1.36
CA ASP A 51 -0.26 -3.42 2.03
C ASP A 51 -0.96 -3.62 3.37
N ASP A 52 -0.24 -3.57 4.49
CA ASP A 52 -0.80 -3.69 5.84
C ASP A 52 -0.91 -2.34 6.57
N GLN A 53 -0.65 -1.24 5.88
CA GLN A 53 -0.72 0.11 6.45
C GLN A 53 -2.03 0.79 6.06
N GLN A 54 -2.79 1.27 7.05
CA GLN A 54 -3.94 2.12 6.80
C GLN A 54 -3.48 3.49 6.27
N ILE A 55 -4.06 3.90 5.14
CA ILE A 55 -3.69 5.17 4.47
C ILE A 55 -4.82 6.19 4.51
N THR A 56 -6.09 5.75 4.54
CA THR A 56 -7.25 6.64 4.52
C THR A 56 -8.41 6.09 5.36
N HIS A 57 -9.25 6.99 5.85
CA HIS A 57 -10.46 6.68 6.57
C HIS A 57 -11.58 7.67 6.26
N TYR A 58 -12.73 7.15 5.82
CA TYR A 58 -13.97 7.90 5.64
C TYR A 58 -15.03 7.42 6.63
N ASN A 59 -15.83 8.33 7.15
CA ASN A 59 -17.07 7.99 7.85
C ASN A 59 -18.23 8.92 7.46
N SER A 60 -19.45 8.39 7.53
CA SER A 60 -20.67 9.14 7.25
C SER A 60 -20.97 10.22 8.28
N ASP A 61 -20.41 10.15 9.49
CA ASP A 61 -20.69 11.14 10.53
C ASP A 61 -20.02 12.50 10.24
N SER A 62 -18.78 12.46 9.74
CA SER A 62 -18.05 13.67 9.33
C SER A 62 -18.18 13.98 7.85
N HIS A 63 -18.61 13.02 7.03
CA HIS A 63 -18.65 13.12 5.58
C HIS A 63 -17.30 13.49 4.93
N LEU A 64 -16.18 13.23 5.62
CA LEU A 64 -14.84 13.58 5.16
C LEU A 64 -13.98 12.34 5.02
N GLN A 65 -13.24 12.26 3.92
CA GLN A 65 -12.14 11.31 3.77
C GLN A 65 -10.87 11.90 4.39
N ARG A 66 -10.32 11.23 5.40
CA ARG A 66 -9.15 11.71 6.13
C ARG A 66 -7.91 10.88 5.80
N PRO A 67 -6.76 11.53 5.53
CA PRO A 67 -5.48 10.84 5.52
C PRO A 67 -5.17 10.27 6.91
N VAL A 68 -4.68 9.03 6.95
CA VAL A 68 -4.25 8.36 8.20
C VAL A 68 -2.73 8.24 8.24
N ALA A 69 -2.12 7.85 7.12
CA ALA A 69 -0.68 7.78 7.02
C ALA A 69 -0.06 9.19 6.88
N PRO A 70 1.06 9.51 7.55
CA PRO A 70 1.67 10.84 7.50
C PRO A 70 1.95 11.35 6.09
N TRP A 71 2.36 10.46 5.18
CA TRP A 71 2.68 10.80 3.81
C TRP A 71 1.46 11.11 2.94
N MET A 72 0.26 10.68 3.35
CA MET A 72 -0.99 11.07 2.66
C MET A 72 -1.35 12.54 2.93
N ASN A 73 -0.81 13.18 3.98
CA ASN A 73 -1.03 14.61 4.24
C ASN A 73 -0.37 15.53 3.20
N ASN A 74 0.53 14.99 2.37
CA ASN A 74 1.17 15.77 1.31
C ASN A 74 0.21 16.11 0.16
N GLU A 75 -0.89 15.35 0.02
CA GLU A 75 -1.93 15.64 -0.95
C GLU A 75 -2.73 16.88 -0.54
N GLY A 76 -3.00 17.77 -1.49
CA GLY A 76 -3.77 19.00 -1.24
C GLY A 76 -5.23 18.73 -0.87
N ALA A 77 -5.91 19.72 -0.26
CA ALA A 77 -7.32 19.59 0.12
C ALA A 77 -8.24 19.19 -1.06
N GLU A 78 -7.93 19.67 -2.27
CA GLU A 78 -8.64 19.31 -3.50
C GLU A 78 -8.64 17.79 -3.79
N TYR A 79 -7.61 17.05 -3.37
CA TYR A 79 -7.58 15.60 -3.53
C TYR A 79 -8.64 14.91 -2.64
N TRP A 80 -8.88 15.46 -1.45
CA TRP A 80 -9.74 14.87 -0.41
C TRP A 80 -11.19 15.34 -0.48
N GLU A 81 -11.46 16.48 -1.10
CA GLU A 81 -12.78 17.10 -1.23
C GLU A 81 -13.59 16.59 -2.45
N ARG A 82 -13.07 15.62 -3.19
CA ARG A 82 -13.71 15.04 -4.38
C ARG A 82 -14.91 14.14 -4.07
#